data_AF-A0A2Z4SVC8-F1
#
_entry.id   AF-A0A2Z4SVC8-F1
#
_cell.length_a   1.000
_cell.length_b   1.000
_cell.length_c   1.000
_cell.angle_alpha   90.00
_cell.angle_beta   90.00
_cell.angle_gamma   90.00
#
_symmetry.space_group_name_H-M   'P 1'
#
loop_
_entity.id
_entity.type
_entity.pdbx_description
1 polymer ?
#
loop_
_entity_poly.entity_id
_entity_poly.type
_entity_poly.pdbx_seq_one_letter_code
_entity_poly.pdbx_strand_id
1 'polypeptide(L)'
;GRDCSALASNGELDVNDLPRYKAEYIDPIAAIQSRAKYAGLRIVNIIEIDSLPNLITNTNVATCATMKSNGGYVQGVGYALNKLGAIGNVYNYIDAAH
;
A
#
# COMPACT_ATOMS: atom_id res chain seq x y z
N GLY A 1 -0.98 -8.02 6.13
CA GLY A 1 -1.82 -9.06 5.51
C GLY A 1 -2.11 -8.73 4.07
N ARG A 2 -1.08 -8.74 3.21
CA ARG A 2 -1.24 -8.54 1.75
C ARG A 2 -2.07 -9.67 1.14
N ASP A 3 -2.72 -9.44 0.01
CA ASP A 3 -3.45 -10.48 -0.74
C ASP A 3 -4.46 -11.23 0.14
N CYS A 4 -5.32 -10.50 0.89
CA CYS A 4 -6.09 -11.09 1.99
C CYS A 4 -7.06 -12.21 1.57
N SER A 5 -7.41 -12.26 0.29
CA SER A 5 -8.31 -13.27 -0.29
C SER A 5 -7.54 -14.50 -0.80
N ALA A 6 -6.21 -14.44 -0.88
CA ALA A 6 -5.39 -15.57 -1.29
C ALA A 6 -5.45 -16.70 -0.25
N LEU A 7 -5.39 -17.95 -0.73
CA LEU A 7 -5.27 -19.13 0.16
C LEU A 7 -3.96 -19.10 0.96
N ALA A 8 -2.90 -18.59 0.35
CA ALA A 8 -1.61 -18.35 1.00
C ALA A 8 -1.00 -17.09 0.40
N SER A 9 -0.86 -16.06 1.23
CA SER A 9 -0.18 -14.82 0.86
C SER A 9 1.31 -14.94 1.18
N ASN A 10 2.15 -14.41 0.29
CA ASN A 10 3.58 -14.26 0.50
C ASN A 10 3.94 -12.85 1.04
N GLY A 11 2.95 -12.07 1.49
CA GLY A 11 3.19 -10.79 2.13
C GLY A 11 3.92 -10.96 3.46
N GLU A 12 5.05 -10.28 3.64
CA GLU A 12 5.90 -10.40 4.83
C GLU A 12 5.32 -9.73 6.09
N LEU A 13 4.39 -8.78 5.91
CA LEU A 13 3.79 -8.00 7.00
C LEU A 13 2.42 -8.59 7.36
N ASP A 14 2.19 -8.83 8.65
CA ASP A 14 0.93 -9.36 9.17
C ASP A 14 -0.17 -8.27 9.19
N VAL A 15 -1.40 -8.61 9.58
CA VAL A 15 -2.58 -7.73 9.58
C VAL A 15 -2.46 -6.53 10.53
N ASN A 16 -1.58 -6.61 11.54
CA ASN A 16 -1.35 -5.56 12.53
C ASN A 16 -0.02 -4.79 12.32
N ASP A 17 0.74 -5.13 11.28
CA ASP A 17 2.07 -4.57 11.00
C ASP A 17 2.02 -3.23 10.23
N LEU A 18 0.91 -2.50 10.30
CA LEU A 18 0.79 -1.18 9.68
C LEU A 18 1.90 -0.20 10.14
N PRO A 19 2.33 -0.17 11.42
CA PRO A 19 3.47 0.67 11.81
C PRO A 19 4.76 0.34 11.06
N ARG A 20 5.03 -0.96 10.84
CA ARG A 20 6.21 -1.41 10.08
C ARG A 20 6.10 -1.07 8.60
N TYR A 21 4.92 -1.28 7.99
CA TYR A 21 4.66 -0.85 6.61
C TYR A 21 4.96 0.64 6.41
N LYS A 22 4.59 1.50 7.37
CA LYS A 22 4.88 2.93 7.30
C LYS A 22 6.38 3.22 7.42
N ALA A 23 7.00 2.75 8.50
CA ALA A 23 8.36 3.15 8.89
C ALA A 23 9.47 2.39 8.15
N GLU A 24 9.26 1.12 7.84
CA GLU A 24 10.28 0.23 7.26
C GLU A 24 10.13 0.07 5.73
N TYR A 25 8.94 0.38 5.17
CA TYR A 25 8.68 0.21 3.74
C TYR A 25 8.41 1.54 3.02
N ILE A 26 7.32 2.25 3.35
CA ILE A 26 6.95 3.48 2.64
C ILE A 26 7.94 4.63 2.90
N ASP A 27 8.33 4.86 4.15
CA ASP A 27 9.22 5.98 4.48
C ASP A 27 10.59 5.88 3.80
N PRO A 28 11.28 4.72 3.78
CA PRO A 28 12.52 4.55 3.02
C PRO A 28 12.35 4.74 1.51
N ILE A 29 11.23 4.27 0.93
CA ILE A 29 10.93 4.47 -0.50
C ILE A 29 10.78 5.97 -0.80
N ALA A 30 9.98 6.69 -0.01
CA ALA A 30 9.80 8.13 -0.16
C ALA A 30 11.12 8.90 0.00
N ALA A 31 11.97 8.50 0.95
CA ALA A 31 13.30 9.08 1.14
C ALA A 31 14.24 8.84 -0.05
N ILE A 32 14.10 7.71 -0.76
CA ILE A 32 14.85 7.44 -1.98
C ILE A 32 14.30 8.27 -3.15
N GLN A 33 12.99 8.25 -3.37
CA GLN A 33 12.34 8.93 -4.50
C GLN A 33 12.51 10.46 -4.45
N SER A 34 12.60 11.03 -3.25
CA SER A 34 12.78 12.48 -3.03
C SER A 34 14.21 13.01 -3.23
N ARG A 35 15.20 12.16 -3.51
CA ARG A 35 16.58 12.62 -3.68
C ARG A 35 16.72 13.52 -4.90
N ALA A 36 17.39 14.67 -4.75
CA ALA A 36 17.60 15.64 -5.83
C ALA A 36 18.20 15.03 -7.12
N LYS A 37 19.07 14.01 -6.98
CA LYS A 37 19.62 13.27 -8.13
C LYS A 37 18.58 12.59 -9.02
N TYR A 38 17.36 12.40 -8.54
CA TYR A 38 16.25 11.79 -9.27
C TYR A 38 15.17 12.79 -9.69
N ALA A 39 15.34 14.09 -9.41
CA ALA A 39 14.32 15.11 -9.71
C ALA A 39 13.98 15.24 -11.21
N GLY A 40 14.91 14.84 -12.10
CA GLY A 40 14.68 14.80 -13.55
C GLY A 40 13.90 13.58 -14.03
N LEU A 41 13.66 12.58 -13.19
CA LEU A 41 12.87 11.39 -13.53
C LEU A 41 11.38 11.65 -13.34
N ARG A 42 10.54 10.90 -14.05
CA ARG A 42 9.13 10.72 -13.70
C ARG A 42 8.99 9.35 -13.07
N ILE A 43 8.56 9.31 -11.81
CA ILE A 43 8.44 8.07 -11.06
C ILE A 43 6.95 7.71 -11.01
N VAL A 44 6.60 6.55 -11.55
CA VAL A 44 5.21 6.05 -11.56
C VAL A 44 5.10 4.92 -10.56
N ASN A 45 4.22 5.07 -9.57
CA ASN A 45 3.94 4.03 -8.59
C ASN A 45 2.56 3.43 -8.88
N ILE A 46 2.49 2.10 -8.96
CA ILE A 46 1.22 1.36 -8.85
C ILE A 46 1.01 1.06 -7.36
N ILE A 47 -0.07 1.58 -6.81
CA ILE A 47 -0.30 1.58 -5.37
C ILE A 47 -1.12 0.35 -4.98
N GLU A 48 -0.46 -0.55 -4.26
CA GLU A 48 -1.03 -1.68 -3.52
C GLU A 48 -2.03 -2.52 -4.32
N ILE A 49 -1.51 -3.34 -5.23
CA ILE A 49 -2.31 -4.33 -5.96
C ILE A 49 -3.02 -5.30 -5.01
N ASP A 50 -4.18 -5.81 -5.42
CA ASP A 50 -4.97 -6.81 -4.68
C ASP A 50 -5.26 -6.42 -3.22
N SER A 51 -5.54 -5.13 -3.00
CA SER A 51 -5.82 -4.58 -1.67
C SER A 51 -7.27 -4.12 -1.52
N LEU A 52 -7.59 -2.87 -1.88
CA LEU A 52 -8.88 -2.21 -1.63
C LEU A 52 -10.10 -2.96 -2.18
N PRO A 53 -10.07 -3.55 -3.40
CA PRO A 53 -11.21 -4.29 -3.93
C PRO A 53 -11.67 -5.44 -3.02
N ASN A 54 -10.74 -6.12 -2.33
CA ASN A 54 -11.06 -7.20 -1.39
C ASN A 54 -11.93 -6.75 -0.21
N LEU A 55 -11.86 -5.47 0.19
CA LEU A 55 -12.70 -4.93 1.26
C LEU A 55 -14.19 -4.83 0.87
N ILE A 56 -14.47 -4.91 -0.42
CA ILE A 56 -15.81 -4.86 -0.99
C ILE A 56 -16.31 -6.26 -1.32
N THR A 57 -15.49 -7.09 -1.93
CA THR A 57 -15.93 -8.35 -2.53
C THR A 57 -15.66 -9.60 -1.68
N ASN A 58 -14.63 -9.57 -0.82
CA ASN A 58 -14.07 -10.79 -0.21
C ASN A 58 -14.10 -10.79 1.32
N THR A 59 -14.99 -10.00 1.96
CA THR A 59 -15.06 -9.92 3.43
C THR A 59 -15.65 -11.16 4.12
N ASN A 60 -16.05 -12.17 3.34
CA ASN A 60 -16.30 -13.53 3.83
C ASN A 60 -15.00 -14.27 4.20
N VAL A 61 -13.85 -13.83 3.69
CA VAL A 61 -12.52 -14.33 4.10
C VAL A 61 -12.07 -13.61 5.37
N ALA A 62 -11.71 -14.38 6.41
CA ALA A 62 -11.40 -13.85 7.74
C ALA A 62 -10.31 -12.76 7.71
N THR A 63 -9.22 -12.96 6.98
CA THR A 63 -8.14 -11.97 6.84
C THR A 63 -8.65 -10.67 6.21
N CYS A 64 -9.49 -10.75 5.17
CA CYS A 64 -10.09 -9.55 4.57
C CYS A 64 -11.07 -8.85 5.50
N ALA A 65 -11.85 -9.61 6.28
CA ALA A 65 -12.71 -9.06 7.32
C ALA A 65 -11.90 -8.30 8.38
N THR A 66 -10.76 -8.87 8.83
CA THR A 66 -9.83 -8.21 9.75
C THR A 66 -9.25 -6.95 9.13
N MET A 67 -8.74 -6.99 7.89
CA MET A 67 -8.18 -5.81 7.22
C MET A 67 -9.22 -4.69 7.01
N LYS A 68 -10.49 -5.05 6.80
CA LYS A 68 -11.59 -4.08 6.76
C LYS A 68 -11.87 -3.49 8.14
N SER A 69 -11.96 -4.34 9.17
CA SER A 69 -12.31 -3.93 10.52
C SER A 69 -11.23 -3.08 11.19
N ASN A 70 -9.95 -3.39 10.97
CA ASN A 70 -8.84 -2.63 11.54
C ASN A 70 -8.42 -1.44 10.65
N GLY A 71 -9.00 -1.33 9.46
CA GLY A 71 -8.71 -0.27 8.50
C GLY A 71 -7.30 -0.35 7.87
N GLY A 72 -6.62 -1.48 7.97
CA GLY A 72 -5.20 -1.61 7.62
C GLY A 72 -4.89 -1.24 6.17
N TYR A 73 -5.72 -1.68 5.21
CA TYR A 73 -5.56 -1.32 3.80
C TYR A 73 -5.85 0.17 3.55
N VAL A 74 -6.97 0.69 4.07
CA VAL A 74 -7.35 2.09 3.86
C VAL A 74 -6.29 3.04 4.44
N GLN A 75 -5.82 2.76 5.65
CA GLN A 75 -4.80 3.59 6.31
C GLN A 75 -3.41 3.42 5.68
N GLY A 76 -3.06 2.22 5.21
CA GLY A 76 -1.82 1.95 4.50
C GLY A 76 -1.75 2.67 3.16
N VAL A 77 -2.78 2.50 2.31
CA VAL A 77 -2.89 3.19 1.02
C VAL A 77 -2.93 4.70 1.21
N GLY A 78 -3.72 5.20 2.16
CA GLY A 78 -3.78 6.64 2.46
C GLY A 78 -2.43 7.21 2.89
N TYR A 79 -1.66 6.47 3.69
CA TYR A 79 -0.31 6.87 4.09
C TYR A 79 0.66 6.90 2.90
N ALA A 80 0.66 5.86 2.07
CA ALA A 80 1.49 5.80 0.87
C ALA A 80 1.20 6.95 -0.09
N LEU A 81 -0.07 7.24 -0.36
CA LEU A 81 -0.48 8.35 -1.22
C LEU A 81 -0.04 9.71 -0.65
N ASN A 82 -0.18 9.92 0.66
CA ASN A 82 0.23 11.17 1.30
C ASN A 82 1.75 11.37 1.23
N LYS A 83 2.54 10.33 1.54
CA LYS A 83 4.01 10.40 1.52
C LYS A 83 4.58 10.53 0.12
N LEU A 84 4.13 9.68 -0.81
CA LEU A 84 4.66 9.64 -2.18
C LEU A 84 4.11 10.80 -3.02
N GLY A 85 2.85 11.17 -2.83
CA GLY A 85 2.21 12.28 -3.54
C GLY A 85 2.75 13.67 -3.17
N ALA A 86 3.47 13.80 -2.06
CA ALA A 86 4.16 15.03 -1.68
C ALA A 86 5.43 15.29 -2.54
N ILE A 87 5.90 14.31 -3.31
CA ILE A 87 7.12 14.41 -4.12
C ILE A 87 6.73 14.90 -5.53
N GLY A 88 7.20 16.08 -5.92
CA GLY A 88 6.70 16.81 -7.10
C GLY A 88 6.86 16.13 -8.46
N ASN A 89 7.69 15.08 -8.57
CA ASN A 89 7.92 14.31 -9.80
C ASN A 89 7.42 12.84 -9.71
N VAL A 90 6.55 12.54 -8.74
CA VAL A 90 5.93 11.23 -8.52
C VAL A 90 4.46 11.24 -8.97
N TYR A 91 4.04 10.15 -9.62
CA TYR A 91 2.69 9.95 -10.13
C TYR A 91 2.15 8.61 -9.59
N ASN A 92 1.10 8.66 -8.78
CA ASN A 92 0.54 7.48 -8.12
C ASN A 92 -0.74 7.02 -8.83
N TYR A 93 -0.81 5.75 -9.19
CA TYR A 93 -1.99 5.10 -9.77
C TYR A 93 -2.48 4.04 -8.80
N ILE A 94 -3.71 4.18 -8.31
CA ILE A 94 -4.31 3.22 -7.37
C ILE A 94 -4.78 2.01 -8.16
N ASP A 95 -4.41 0.81 -7.69
CA ASP A 95 -4.95 -0.43 -8.25
C ASP A 95 -6.45 -0.55 -7.97
N ALA A 96 -7.19 -1.03 -8.97
CA ALA A 96 -8.65 -1.17 -8.91
C ALA A 96 -9.12 -2.52 -9.47
N ALA A 97 -8.34 -3.58 -9.24
CA ALA A 97 -8.58 -4.95 -9.72
C ALA A 97 -8.55 -5.12 -11.26
N HIS A 98 -8.99 -6.30 -11.72
CA HIS A 98 -9.29 -6.63 -13.11
C HIS A 98 -10.40 -7.67 -13.23
#